data_AF-A0A8T5N3M9-F1
#
_entry.id   AF-A0A8T5N3M9-F1
#
_cell.length_a   1.000
_cell.length_b   1.000
_cell.length_c   1.000
_cell.angle_alpha   90.00
_cell.angle_beta   90.00
_cell.angle_gamma   90.00
#
_symmetry.space_group_name_H-M   'P 1'
#
loop_
_entity.id
_entity.type
_entity.pdbx_description
1 polymer ?
#
loop_
_entity_poly.entity_id
_entity_poly.type
_entity_poly.pdbx_seq_one_letter_code
_entity_poly.pdbx_strand_id
1 'polypeptide(L)'
;MVSGFDIWGHDATLRRHWKGRFAAFFVDAAIAFIPTSLVLYFLGVDDIVLVGIATTAVFYLISSIPESLTGASVGKRIFGFRVHPVVGESLGGRACLRNITRAFWFILPPLDFAVGMATRGDPRQKLFDRLAGTKVVHISETERYNDALDTVAKNALDGGEKPGDEICRECNGKLLRLADEKLQCEKCGLIQ
;
A
#
# COMPACT_ATOMS: atom_id res chain seq x y z
N MET A 1 15.66 -21.03 -2.28
CA MET A 1 15.23 -19.79 -1.62
C MET A 1 13.85 -19.46 -2.16
N VAL A 2 12.88 -19.19 -1.28
CA VAL A 2 11.51 -18.84 -1.70
C VAL A 2 11.52 -17.40 -2.20
N SER A 3 11.13 -17.18 -3.46
CA SER A 3 10.99 -15.84 -4.05
C SER A 3 9.54 -15.37 -3.95
N GLY A 4 9.29 -14.08 -4.19
CA GLY A 4 7.91 -13.57 -4.24
C GLY A 4 7.08 -14.25 -5.33
N PHE A 5 7.71 -14.71 -6.42
CA PHE A 5 7.05 -15.46 -7.49
C PHE A 5 6.54 -16.84 -7.03
N ASP A 6 7.24 -17.50 -6.12
CA ASP A 6 6.83 -18.78 -5.52
C ASP A 6 5.55 -18.58 -4.69
N ILE A 7 5.54 -17.54 -3.84
CA ILE A 7 4.38 -17.16 -3.02
C ILE A 7 3.19 -16.74 -3.90
N TRP A 8 3.44 -16.05 -5.02
CA TRP A 8 2.40 -15.60 -5.95
C TRP A 8 1.62 -16.73 -6.62
N GLY A 9 2.28 -17.87 -6.86
CA GLY A 9 1.63 -19.07 -7.38
C GLY A 9 0.59 -19.64 -6.41
N HIS A 10 0.89 -19.58 -5.11
CA HIS A 10 0.11 -20.24 -4.07
C HIS A 10 -0.89 -19.33 -3.34
N ASP A 11 -0.64 -18.02 -3.26
CA ASP A 11 -1.46 -17.07 -2.51
C ASP A 11 -2.45 -16.29 -3.42
N ALA A 12 -3.75 -16.60 -3.26
CA ALA A 12 -4.82 -15.90 -3.96
C ALA A 12 -5.01 -14.44 -3.50
N THR A 13 -4.67 -14.11 -2.25
CA THR A 13 -4.77 -12.75 -1.72
C THR A 13 -3.73 -11.84 -2.36
N LEU A 14 -2.49 -12.33 -2.49
CA LEU A 14 -1.39 -11.63 -3.15
C LEU A 14 -1.74 -11.35 -4.63
N ARG A 15 -2.27 -12.35 -5.34
CA ARG A 15 -2.74 -12.17 -6.72
C ARG A 15 -3.83 -11.11 -6.84
N ARG A 16 -4.84 -11.12 -5.96
CA ARG A 16 -5.93 -10.14 -5.99
C ARG A 16 -5.42 -8.73 -5.68
N HIS A 17 -4.51 -8.61 -4.72
CA HIS A 17 -3.85 -7.35 -4.38
C HIS A 17 -3.12 -6.76 -5.60
N TRP A 18 -2.27 -7.55 -6.26
CA TRP A 18 -1.55 -7.10 -7.45
C TRP A 18 -2.47 -6.79 -8.62
N LYS A 19 -3.50 -7.60 -8.88
CA LYS A 19 -4.50 -7.31 -9.91
C LYS A 19 -5.18 -5.96 -9.69
N GLY A 20 -5.57 -5.66 -8.45
CA GLY A 20 -6.14 -4.37 -8.09
C GLY A 20 -5.16 -3.21 -8.33
N ARG A 21 -3.88 -3.40 -8.00
CA ARG A 21 -2.84 -2.37 -8.24
C ARG A 21 -2.57 -2.13 -9.73
N PHE A 22 -2.56 -3.18 -10.55
CA PHE A 22 -2.44 -3.04 -12.00
C PHE A 22 -3.67 -2.36 -12.61
N ALA A 23 -4.87 -2.75 -12.20
CA ALA A 23 -6.11 -2.11 -12.65
C ALA A 23 -6.14 -0.62 -12.27
N ALA A 24 -5.75 -0.27 -11.04
CA ALA A 24 -5.63 1.12 -10.61
C ALA A 24 -4.63 1.92 -11.45
N PHE A 25 -3.52 1.31 -11.86
CA PHE A 25 -2.54 1.94 -12.76
C PHE A 25 -3.12 2.21 -14.15
N PHE A 26 -3.86 1.27 -14.74
CA PHE A 26 -4.49 1.47 -16.04
C PHE A 26 -5.58 2.54 -15.99
N VAL A 27 -6.34 2.61 -14.90
CA VAL A 27 -7.34 3.68 -14.70
C VAL A 27 -6.65 5.04 -14.55
N ASP A 28 -5.59 5.15 -13.75
CA ASP A 28 -4.79 6.37 -13.65
C ASP A 28 -4.26 6.79 -15.05
N ALA A 29 -3.78 5.83 -15.85
CA ALA A 29 -3.27 6.08 -17.18
C ALA A 29 -4.38 6.57 -18.13
N ALA A 30 -5.53 5.91 -18.18
CA ALA A 30 -6.65 6.33 -19.02
C ALA A 30 -7.14 7.75 -18.68
N ILE A 31 -7.23 8.07 -17.38
CA ILE A 31 -7.66 9.40 -16.90
C ILE A 31 -6.66 10.49 -17.32
N ALA A 32 -5.37 10.18 -17.41
CA ALA A 32 -4.38 11.17 -17.86
C ALA A 32 -4.24 11.22 -19.39
N PHE A 33 -4.06 10.09 -20.05
CA PHE A 33 -3.77 10.04 -21.48
C PHE A 33 -4.95 10.48 -22.34
N ILE A 34 -6.18 10.10 -22.02
CA ILE A 34 -7.34 10.39 -22.88
C ILE A 34 -7.60 11.91 -22.95
N PRO A 35 -7.77 12.64 -21.82
CA PRO A 35 -8.06 14.08 -21.88
C PRO A 35 -6.88 14.87 -22.43
N THR A 36 -5.64 14.53 -22.05
CA THR A 36 -4.46 15.26 -22.54
C THR A 36 -4.27 15.08 -24.04
N SER A 37 -4.44 13.86 -24.57
CA SER A 37 -4.33 13.63 -26.01
C SER A 37 -5.44 14.35 -26.78
N LEU A 38 -6.67 14.37 -26.24
CA LEU A 38 -7.80 15.08 -26.84
C LEU A 38 -7.55 16.58 -26.90
N VAL A 39 -7.04 17.18 -25.82
CA VAL A 39 -6.70 18.62 -25.77
C VAL A 39 -5.59 18.96 -26.78
N LEU A 40 -4.53 18.15 -26.84
CA LEU A 40 -3.43 18.37 -27.79
C LEU A 40 -3.89 18.23 -29.24
N TYR A 41 -4.77 17.26 -29.53
CA TYR A 41 -5.40 17.11 -30.83
C TYR A 41 -6.20 18.35 -31.24
N PHE A 42 -7.02 18.90 -30.34
CA PHE A 42 -7.78 20.14 -30.61
C PHE A 42 -6.90 21.38 -30.76
N LEU A 43 -5.73 21.40 -30.14
CA LEU A 43 -4.73 22.45 -30.32
C LEU A 43 -3.93 22.30 -31.63
N GLY A 44 -4.17 21.24 -32.41
CA GLY A 44 -3.46 20.98 -33.65
C GLY A 44 -1.99 20.58 -33.46
N VAL A 45 -1.63 20.09 -32.26
CA VAL A 45 -0.26 19.62 -31.99
C VAL A 45 -0.12 18.21 -32.53
N ASP A 46 0.65 18.06 -33.59
CA ASP A 46 0.91 16.81 -34.32
C ASP A 46 2.31 16.23 -34.06
N ASP A 47 3.21 17.00 -33.43
CA ASP A 47 4.54 16.53 -33.02
C ASP A 47 4.43 15.41 -31.98
N ILE A 48 4.76 14.18 -32.42
CA ILE A 48 4.70 12.95 -31.62
C ILE A 48 5.57 13.04 -30.36
N VAL A 49 6.74 13.67 -30.46
CA VAL A 49 7.67 13.80 -29.33
C VAL A 49 7.08 14.74 -28.28
N LEU A 50 6.56 15.89 -28.72
CA LEU A 50 5.93 16.85 -27.82
C LEU A 50 4.69 16.26 -27.15
N VAL A 51 3.84 15.54 -27.91
CA VAL A 51 2.67 14.83 -27.37
C VAL A 51 3.09 13.78 -26.34
N GLY A 52 4.14 13.00 -26.61
CA GLY A 52 4.66 12.00 -25.69
C GLY A 52 5.19 12.60 -24.39
N ILE A 53 5.95 13.69 -24.47
CA ILE A 53 6.49 14.38 -23.29
C ILE A 53 5.36 15.02 -22.49
N ALA A 54 4.43 15.72 -23.14
CA ALA A 54 3.32 16.40 -22.48
C ALA A 54 2.40 15.40 -21.77
N THR A 55 2.00 14.32 -22.44
CA THR A 55 1.15 13.27 -21.83
C THR A 55 1.84 12.58 -20.66
N THR A 56 3.14 12.28 -20.77
CA THR A 56 3.92 11.67 -19.69
C THR A 56 4.05 12.62 -18.48
N ALA A 57 4.32 13.90 -18.74
CA ALA A 57 4.42 14.92 -17.68
C ALA A 57 3.08 15.07 -16.95
N VAL A 58 1.97 15.16 -17.70
CA VAL A 58 0.63 15.25 -17.10
C VAL A 58 0.28 13.99 -16.31
N PHE A 59 0.57 12.80 -16.85
CA PHE A 59 0.35 11.54 -16.14
C PHE A 59 1.12 11.47 -14.83
N TYR A 60 2.38 11.90 -14.83
CA TYR A 60 3.20 11.98 -13.62
C TYR A 60 2.60 12.94 -12.59
N LEU A 61 2.20 14.15 -13.01
CA LEU A 61 1.66 15.18 -12.11
C LEU A 61 0.29 14.79 -11.53
N ILE A 62 -0.65 14.35 -12.37
CA ILE A 62 -1.98 13.89 -11.95
C ILE A 62 -1.88 12.70 -10.99
N SER A 63 -0.85 11.87 -11.15
CA SER A 63 -0.58 10.76 -10.26
C SER A 63 0.09 11.16 -8.95
N SER A 64 1.10 12.03 -9.03
CA SER A 64 2.00 12.34 -7.92
C SER A 64 1.40 13.33 -6.93
N ILE A 65 0.68 14.35 -7.41
CA ILE A 65 0.11 15.40 -6.55
C ILE A 65 -0.98 14.86 -5.61
N PRO A 66 -1.99 14.10 -6.07
CA PRO A 66 -3.00 13.57 -5.16
C PRO A 66 -2.42 12.54 -4.19
N GLU A 67 -1.43 11.78 -4.64
CA GLU A 67 -0.78 10.77 -3.82
C GLU A 67 0.09 11.39 -2.72
N SER A 68 0.80 12.47 -3.00
CA SER A 68 1.58 13.19 -1.99
C SER A 68 0.71 13.85 -0.93
N LEU A 69 -0.46 14.35 -1.32
CA LEU A 69 -1.40 15.05 -0.43
C LEU A 69 -2.28 14.10 0.39
N THR A 70 -2.73 12.99 -0.21
CA THR A 70 -3.79 12.16 0.38
C THR A 70 -3.43 10.69 0.52
N GLY A 71 -2.22 10.32 0.08
CA GLY A 71 -1.76 8.94 0.07
C GLY A 71 -2.42 8.08 -1.01
N ALA A 72 -3.23 8.62 -1.93
CA ALA A 72 -3.84 7.82 -3.00
C ALA A 72 -4.06 8.61 -4.30
N SER A 73 -3.69 8.02 -5.43
CA SER A 73 -4.09 8.49 -6.77
C SER A 73 -5.57 8.20 -7.03
N VAL A 74 -6.14 8.83 -8.06
CA VAL A 74 -7.57 8.69 -8.40
C VAL A 74 -7.95 7.22 -8.63
N GLY A 75 -7.20 6.50 -9.46
CA GLY A 75 -7.40 5.08 -9.71
C GLY A 75 -7.23 4.24 -8.44
N LYS A 76 -6.22 4.53 -7.61
CA LYS A 76 -6.03 3.80 -6.34
C LYS A 76 -7.21 3.99 -5.40
N ARG A 77 -7.79 5.18 -5.32
CA ARG A 77 -9.00 5.43 -4.53
C ARG A 77 -10.20 4.63 -5.02
N ILE A 78 -10.40 4.53 -6.33
CA ILE A 78 -11.50 3.75 -6.93
C ILE A 78 -11.40 2.27 -6.52
N PHE A 79 -10.18 1.73 -6.48
CA PHE A 79 -9.95 0.35 -6.03
C PHE A 79 -9.72 0.20 -4.52
N GLY A 80 -9.96 1.25 -3.73
CA GLY A 80 -9.86 1.19 -2.27
C GLY A 80 -8.44 1.05 -1.73
N PHE A 81 -7.41 1.50 -2.45
CA PHE A 81 -6.02 1.46 -2.00
C PHE A 81 -5.52 2.81 -1.51
N ARG A 82 -4.73 2.79 -0.43
CA ARG A 82 -4.00 3.94 0.11
C ARG A 82 -2.55 3.57 0.41
N VAL A 83 -1.68 4.55 0.26
CA VAL A 83 -0.24 4.47 0.49
C VAL A 83 0.03 5.00 1.89
N HIS A 84 0.73 4.21 2.67
CA HIS A 84 1.20 4.59 3.99
C HIS A 84 2.73 4.58 4.04
N PRO A 85 3.36 5.58 4.67
CA PRO A 85 4.77 5.50 4.97
C PRO A 85 5.02 4.38 5.99
N VAL A 86 6.15 3.68 5.85
CA VAL A 86 6.59 2.64 6.79
C VAL A 86 7.21 3.28 8.05
N VAL A 87 7.84 4.46 7.92
CA VAL A 87 8.47 5.20 9.03
C VAL A 87 8.26 6.72 8.85
N GLY A 88 7.60 7.39 9.79
CA GLY A 88 7.40 8.86 9.78
C GLY A 88 6.21 9.35 8.95
N GLU A 89 5.86 10.63 9.07
CA GLU A 89 4.54 11.16 8.65
C GLU A 89 4.47 11.73 7.22
N SER A 90 5.60 12.14 6.63
CA SER A 90 5.55 12.82 5.33
C SER A 90 5.57 11.85 4.14
N LEU A 91 4.55 11.98 3.28
CA LEU A 91 4.41 11.23 2.03
C LEU A 91 4.99 11.97 0.81
N GLY A 92 5.19 13.29 0.89
CA GLY A 92 5.50 14.15 -0.25
C GLY A 92 6.71 13.72 -1.09
N GLY A 93 7.92 13.77 -0.50
CA GLY A 93 9.15 13.42 -1.22
C GLY A 93 9.22 11.94 -1.61
N ARG A 94 8.63 11.06 -0.80
CA ARG A 94 8.60 9.61 -1.04
C ARG A 94 7.67 9.23 -2.18
N ALA A 95 6.53 9.92 -2.31
CA ALA A 95 5.58 9.73 -3.40
C ALA A 95 6.24 10.06 -4.76
N CYS A 96 7.04 11.13 -4.84
CA CYS A 96 7.81 11.45 -6.05
C CYS A 96 8.79 10.33 -6.41
N LEU A 97 9.65 9.89 -5.48
CA LEU A 97 10.65 8.84 -5.75
C LEU A 97 9.99 7.55 -6.27
N ARG A 98 8.87 7.18 -5.67
CA ARG A 98 8.09 6.00 -6.03
C ARG A 98 7.42 6.10 -7.41
N ASN A 99 6.98 7.30 -7.78
CA ASN A 99 6.34 7.59 -9.05
C ASN A 99 7.33 7.87 -10.19
N ILE A 100 8.64 7.92 -9.95
CA ILE A 100 9.66 7.98 -11.04
C ILE A 100 9.43 6.84 -12.04
N THR A 101 9.02 5.66 -11.57
CA THR A 101 8.67 4.52 -12.43
C THR A 101 7.52 4.82 -13.40
N ARG A 102 6.62 5.76 -13.08
CA ARG A 102 5.53 6.18 -13.97
C ARG A 102 6.00 7.09 -15.11
N ALA A 103 7.13 7.78 -14.97
CA ALA A 103 7.69 8.59 -16.06
C ALA A 103 8.10 7.71 -17.26
N PHE A 104 8.50 6.46 -16.99
CA PHE A 104 8.78 5.46 -18.02
C PHE A 104 7.71 4.35 -17.97
N TRP A 105 6.46 4.76 -18.14
CA TRP A 105 5.26 3.94 -17.91
C TRP A 105 5.27 2.57 -18.62
N PHE A 106 5.98 2.42 -19.73
CA PHE A 106 6.07 1.16 -20.49
C PHE A 106 7.09 0.16 -19.92
N ILE A 107 8.25 0.63 -19.44
CA ILE A 107 9.40 -0.24 -19.10
C ILE A 107 9.57 -0.39 -17.59
N LEU A 108 9.54 0.72 -16.85
CA LEU A 108 9.92 0.70 -15.44
C LEU A 108 8.88 0.05 -14.52
N PRO A 109 7.56 0.21 -14.69
CA PRO A 109 6.59 -0.44 -13.81
C PRO A 109 6.64 -1.97 -13.80
N PRO A 110 6.70 -2.68 -14.96
CA PRO A 110 6.82 -4.14 -14.95
C PRO A 110 8.18 -4.60 -14.45
N LEU A 111 9.26 -3.85 -14.73
CA LEU A 111 10.59 -4.15 -14.21
C LEU A 111 10.65 -3.99 -12.68
N ASP A 112 10.10 -2.89 -12.15
CA ASP A 112 10.01 -2.59 -10.71
C ASP A 112 9.20 -3.65 -9.96
N PHE A 113 8.11 -4.15 -10.56
CA PHE A 113 7.37 -5.30 -10.07
C PHE A 113 8.22 -6.57 -10.09
N ALA A 114 8.81 -6.93 -11.23
CA ALA A 114 9.57 -8.16 -11.38
C ALA A 114 10.77 -8.22 -10.44
N VAL A 115 11.50 -7.11 -10.30
CA VAL A 115 12.64 -6.99 -9.38
C VAL A 115 12.17 -6.98 -7.93
N GLY A 116 11.06 -6.30 -7.62
CA GLY A 116 10.44 -6.35 -6.28
C GLY A 116 10.09 -7.78 -5.85
N MET A 117 9.55 -8.58 -6.77
CA MET A 117 9.20 -9.98 -6.55
C MET A 117 10.41 -10.91 -6.50
N ALA A 118 11.48 -10.61 -7.24
CA ALA A 118 12.71 -11.40 -7.27
C ALA A 118 13.61 -11.14 -6.05
N THR A 119 13.55 -9.93 -5.48
CA THR A 119 14.37 -9.54 -4.33
C THR A 119 13.76 -9.98 -3.00
N ARG A 120 14.60 -10.19 -1.99
CA ARG A 120 14.15 -10.67 -0.66
C ARG A 120 13.33 -9.61 0.05
N GLY A 121 12.05 -9.81 0.29
CA GLY A 121 11.20 -8.84 0.99
C GLY A 121 9.73 -9.16 1.06
N ASP A 122 8.94 -8.15 1.42
CA ASP A 122 7.48 -8.24 1.36
C ASP A 122 7.04 -8.33 -0.13
N PRO A 123 6.45 -9.45 -0.57
CA PRO A 123 6.06 -9.66 -1.96
C PRO A 123 4.90 -8.76 -2.41
N ARG A 124 4.29 -7.99 -1.49
CA ARG A 124 3.23 -7.02 -1.81
C ARG A 124 3.77 -5.66 -2.26
N GLN A 125 5.08 -5.43 -2.16
CA GLN A 125 5.73 -4.15 -2.42
C GLN A 125 6.55 -4.18 -3.71
N LYS A 126 6.56 -3.06 -4.45
CA LYS A 126 7.52 -2.85 -5.55
C LYS A 126 8.91 -2.51 -5.00
N LEU A 127 9.96 -2.63 -5.82
CA LEU A 127 11.30 -2.21 -5.42
C LEU A 127 11.33 -0.73 -5.02
N PHE A 128 10.74 0.15 -5.83
CA PHE A 128 10.70 1.59 -5.53
C PHE A 128 9.76 1.94 -4.36
N ASP A 129 8.71 1.14 -4.11
CA ASP A 129 7.88 1.32 -2.90
C ASP A 129 8.75 1.10 -1.65
N ARG A 130 9.62 0.09 -1.71
CA ARG A 130 10.51 -0.28 -0.63
C ARG A 130 11.65 0.71 -0.43
N LEU A 131 12.26 1.19 -1.51
CA LEU A 131 13.27 2.25 -1.46
C LEU A 131 12.70 3.54 -0.88
N ALA A 132 11.45 3.87 -1.24
CA ALA A 132 10.74 5.01 -0.68
C ALA A 132 10.22 4.78 0.76
N GLY A 133 10.32 3.55 1.28
CA GLY A 133 9.80 3.18 2.61
C GLY A 133 8.29 3.36 2.70
N THR A 134 7.54 2.90 1.69
CA THR A 134 6.07 3.02 1.62
C THR A 134 5.42 1.66 1.39
N LYS A 135 4.22 1.48 1.92
CA LYS A 135 3.39 0.29 1.72
C LYS A 135 2.03 0.68 1.16
N VAL A 136 1.43 -0.20 0.35
CA VAL A 136 0.07 -0.01 -0.16
C VAL A 136 -0.85 -1.00 0.54
N VAL A 137 -1.90 -0.47 1.15
CA VAL A 137 -2.88 -1.24 1.93
C VAL A 137 -4.28 -0.88 1.48
N HIS A 138 -5.24 -1.77 1.76
CA HIS A 138 -6.64 -1.47 1.50
C HIS A 138 -7.15 -0.46 2.53
N ILE A 139 -7.92 0.54 2.09
CA ILE A 139 -8.49 1.59 2.94
C ILE A 139 -9.36 0.97 4.02
N SER A 140 -10.19 -0.01 3.65
CA SER A 140 -11.07 -0.75 4.57
C SER A 140 -10.32 -1.49 5.68
N GLU A 141 -9.11 -2.00 5.40
CA GLU A 141 -8.29 -2.68 6.41
C GLU A 141 -7.64 -1.67 7.34
N THR A 142 -7.22 -0.52 6.79
CA THR A 142 -6.59 0.55 7.57
C THR A 142 -7.58 1.23 8.50
N GLU A 143 -8.78 1.51 8.02
CA GLU A 143 -9.86 2.10 8.83
C GLU A 143 -10.26 1.17 9.98
N ARG A 144 -10.40 -0.15 9.73
CA ARG A 144 -10.64 -1.13 10.79
C ARG A 144 -9.52 -1.18 11.83
N TYR A 145 -8.27 -1.11 11.40
CA TYR A 145 -7.14 -1.12 12.32
C TYR A 145 -7.10 0.14 13.20
N ASN A 146 -7.32 1.31 12.61
CA ASN A 146 -7.34 2.57 13.37
C ASN A 146 -8.53 2.62 14.33
N ASP A 147 -9.70 2.15 13.92
CA ASP A 147 -10.88 2.05 14.81
C ASP A 147 -10.63 1.08 15.97
N ALA A 148 -9.96 -0.05 15.71
CA ALA A 148 -9.52 -0.98 16.75
C ALA A 148 -8.50 -0.35 17.71
N LEU A 149 -7.60 0.50 17.22
CA LEU A 149 -6.66 1.22 18.09
C LEU A 149 -7.34 2.31 18.91
N ASP A 150 -8.26 3.06 18.31
CA ASP A 150 -8.99 4.14 18.98
C ASP A 150 -9.92 3.57 20.07
N THR A 151 -10.54 2.42 19.83
CA THR A 151 -11.33 1.71 20.85
C THR A 151 -10.45 1.22 22.00
N VAL A 152 -9.29 0.63 21.72
CA VAL A 152 -8.32 0.24 22.77
C VAL A 152 -7.81 1.46 23.54
N ALA A 153 -7.51 2.56 22.86
CA ALA A 153 -7.04 3.79 23.48
C ALA A 153 -8.12 4.45 24.36
N LYS A 154 -9.37 4.52 23.90
CA LYS A 154 -10.51 5.00 24.69
C LYS A 154 -10.74 4.11 25.91
N ASN A 155 -10.74 2.79 25.73
CA ASN A 155 -10.87 1.84 26.84
C ASN A 155 -9.75 2.03 27.88
N ALA A 156 -8.51 2.32 27.45
CA ALA A 156 -7.40 2.59 28.36
C ALA A 156 -7.51 3.94 29.10
N LEU A 157 -8.20 4.93 28.51
CA LEU A 157 -8.40 6.27 29.10
C LEU A 157 -9.61 6.33 30.04
N ASP A 158 -10.69 5.60 29.73
CA ASP A 158 -11.94 5.57 30.52
C ASP A 158 -11.83 4.73 31.81
N GLY A 159 -10.60 4.43 32.26
CA GLY A 159 -10.36 3.55 33.40
C GLY A 159 -10.79 2.11 33.14
N GLY A 160 -11.03 1.75 31.87
CA GLY A 160 -11.20 0.36 31.46
C GLY A 160 -9.94 -0.40 31.85
N GLU A 161 -10.17 -1.48 32.58
CA GLU A 161 -9.16 -2.42 33.03
C GLU A 161 -8.14 -2.64 31.90
N LYS A 162 -6.86 -2.31 32.14
CA LYS A 162 -5.76 -2.83 31.31
C LYS A 162 -6.11 -4.28 31.03
N PRO A 163 -6.08 -4.78 29.77
CA PRO A 163 -6.47 -6.15 29.48
C PRO A 163 -5.82 -7.01 30.54
N GLY A 164 -6.68 -7.61 31.39
CA GLY A 164 -6.34 -7.98 32.74
C GLY A 164 -4.98 -8.66 32.76
N ASP A 165 -4.17 -8.37 33.77
CA ASP A 165 -3.13 -9.30 34.17
C ASP A 165 -3.86 -10.57 34.64
N GLU A 166 -4.45 -11.32 33.70
CA GLU A 166 -5.00 -12.62 33.94
C GLU A 166 -3.77 -13.49 34.18
N ILE A 167 -3.58 -13.82 35.45
CA ILE A 167 -2.47 -14.61 35.92
C ILE A 167 -2.81 -16.06 35.59
N CYS A 168 -1.91 -16.75 34.90
CA CYS A 168 -2.08 -18.16 34.58
C CYS A 168 -2.26 -18.96 35.86
N ARG A 169 -3.40 -19.66 35.99
CA ARG A 169 -3.76 -20.48 37.17
C ARG A 169 -2.73 -21.56 37.52
N GLU A 170 -1.88 -21.94 36.57
CA GLU A 170 -0.89 -23.02 36.74
C GLU A 170 0.48 -22.51 37.21
N CYS A 171 0.95 -21.38 36.66
CA CYS A 171 2.35 -20.96 36.85
C CYS A 171 2.52 -19.50 37.31
N ASN A 172 1.41 -18.82 37.58
CA ASN A 172 1.32 -17.40 37.86
C ASN A 172 2.00 -16.48 36.83
N GLY A 173 2.18 -16.96 35.60
CA GLY A 173 2.73 -16.17 34.50
C GLY A 173 1.67 -15.27 33.84
N LYS A 174 2.12 -14.24 33.14
CA LYS A 174 1.26 -13.30 32.41
C LYS A 174 0.56 -14.01 31.24
N LEU A 175 -0.76 -13.82 31.09
CA LEU A 175 -1.51 -14.28 29.92
C LEU A 175 -1.52 -13.20 28.83
N LEU A 176 -1.34 -13.62 27.58
CA LEU A 176 -1.40 -12.81 26.37
C LEU A 176 -2.68 -13.16 25.61
N ARG A 177 -3.46 -12.17 25.17
CA ARG A 177 -4.61 -12.38 24.29
C ARG A 177 -4.15 -12.66 22.86
N LEU A 178 -4.59 -13.78 22.29
CA LEU A 178 -4.45 -14.07 20.86
C LEU A 178 -5.61 -13.44 20.07
N ALA A 179 -5.44 -13.37 18.75
CA ALA A 179 -6.44 -12.82 17.83
C ALA A 179 -7.79 -13.58 17.83
N ASP A 180 -7.80 -14.82 18.34
CA ASP A 180 -8.98 -15.69 18.43
C ASP A 180 -9.68 -15.63 19.81
N GLU A 181 -9.50 -14.54 20.56
CA GLU A 181 -10.01 -14.33 21.93
C GLU A 181 -9.50 -15.32 23.02
N LYS A 182 -8.65 -16.29 22.66
CA LYS A 182 -8.01 -17.21 23.59
C LYS A 182 -6.82 -16.57 24.32
N LEU A 183 -6.55 -17.01 25.56
CA LEU A 183 -5.47 -16.51 26.39
C LEU A 183 -4.30 -17.49 26.40
N GLN A 184 -3.07 -17.05 26.16
CA GLN A 184 -1.89 -17.92 26.22
C GLN A 184 -0.88 -17.39 27.24
N CYS A 185 -0.39 -18.27 28.12
CA CYS A 185 0.61 -17.86 29.10
C CYS A 185 1.99 -17.67 28.48
N GLU A 186 2.63 -16.53 28.74
CA GLU A 186 3.99 -16.24 28.30
C GLU A 186 5.04 -17.19 28.91
N LYS A 187 4.79 -17.67 30.15
CA LYS A 187 5.76 -18.47 30.90
C LYS A 187 5.64 -19.98 30.64
N CYS A 188 4.41 -20.51 30.55
CA CYS A 188 4.18 -21.95 30.37
C CYS A 188 3.53 -22.32 29.02
N GLY A 189 3.10 -21.34 28.22
CA GLY A 189 2.49 -21.59 26.91
C GLY A 189 1.08 -22.16 26.95
N LEU A 190 0.49 -22.38 28.13
CA LEU A 190 -0.85 -22.95 28.30
C LEU A 190 -1.91 -21.99 27.74
N ILE A 191 -2.86 -22.54 26.99
CA ILE A 191 -3.98 -21.78 26.41
C ILE A 191 -5.22 -21.98 27.31
N GLN A 192 -5.81 -20.88 27.77
CA GLN A 192 -7.02 -20.80 28.58
C GLN A 192 -8.16 -20.13 27.81
#